data_AF-A0A2X2XJP8-F1
#
_entry.id   AF-A0A2X2XJP8-F1
#
_cell.length_a   1.000
_cell.length_b   1.000
_cell.length_c   1.000
_cell.angle_alpha   90.00
_cell.angle_beta   90.00
_cell.angle_gamma   90.00
#
_symmetry.space_group_name_H-M   'P 1'
#
loop_
_entity.id
_entity.type
_entity.pdbx_description
1 polymer ?
#
loop_
_entity_poly.entity_id
_entity_poly.type
_entity_poly.pdbx_seq_one_letter_code
_entity_poly.pdbx_strand_id
1 'polypeptide(L)'
;MQTEQSLQRTVTRLCIQCGLFLLQHGAESALVDELSTRLGLALGMDSVESAISSNAIVLTTIKDGQCLTSTRKNQDRGINMHVVTEVQHIVILAEHNLLDIKGVEKRFSQLRPLRYPRWLVSLMVGFPAPVSAN
;
A
#
# COMPACT_ATOMS: atom_id res chain seq x y z
N MET A 1 23.64 -15.34 -2.24
CA MET A 1 22.81 -16.34 -1.53
C MET A 1 22.07 -15.80 -0.30
N GLN A 2 22.67 -15.57 0.89
CA GLN A 2 21.90 -15.09 2.07
C GLN A 2 21.27 -13.68 1.88
N THR A 3 21.97 -12.78 1.19
CA THR A 3 21.48 -11.41 0.92
C THR A 3 20.26 -11.40 0.00
N GLU A 4 20.20 -12.28 -0.99
CA GLU A 4 19.08 -12.36 -1.94
C GLU A 4 17.80 -12.90 -1.30
N GLN A 5 17.92 -13.90 -0.42
CA GLN A 5 16.78 -14.39 0.37
C GLN A 5 16.25 -13.33 1.35
N SER A 6 17.15 -12.55 1.94
CA SER A 6 16.75 -11.45 2.83
C SER A 6 16.05 -10.31 2.06
N LEU A 7 16.50 -10.04 0.83
CA LEU A 7 15.90 -9.07 -0.08
C LEU A 7 14.51 -9.52 -0.51
N GLN A 8 14.39 -10.75 -1.03
CA GLN A 8 13.12 -11.35 -1.44
C GLN A 8 12.12 -11.28 -0.29
N ARG A 9 12.50 -11.69 0.91
CA ARG A 9 11.62 -11.62 2.10
C ARG A 9 11.16 -10.22 2.46
N THR A 10 12.00 -9.21 2.24
CA THR A 10 11.66 -7.81 2.47
C THR A 10 10.67 -7.33 1.41
N VAL A 11 10.91 -7.65 0.15
CA VAL A 11 10.02 -7.30 -0.96
C VAL A 11 8.66 -7.99 -0.83
N THR A 12 8.61 -9.29 -0.54
CA THR A 12 7.35 -10.02 -0.28
C THR A 12 6.55 -9.38 0.84
N ARG A 13 7.21 -8.92 1.92
CA ARG A 13 6.54 -8.21 3.03
C ARG A 13 5.96 -6.88 2.58
N LEU A 14 6.67 -6.11 1.76
CA LEU A 14 6.18 -4.84 1.24
C LEU A 14 5.00 -5.06 0.28
N CYS A 15 5.10 -6.01 -0.64
CA CYS A 15 4.03 -6.36 -1.57
C CYS A 15 2.75 -6.78 -0.83
N ILE A 16 2.84 -7.68 0.15
CA ILE A 16 1.65 -8.13 0.87
C ILE A 16 1.06 -7.04 1.78
N GLN A 17 1.89 -6.13 2.29
CA GLN A 17 1.43 -4.98 3.06
C GLN A 17 0.72 -3.96 2.17
N CYS A 18 1.23 -3.73 0.96
CA CYS A 18 0.57 -2.93 -0.08
C CYS A 18 -0.82 -3.49 -0.39
N GLY A 19 -0.89 -4.77 -0.77
CA GLY A 19 -2.16 -5.40 -1.10
C GLY A 19 -3.14 -5.44 0.07
N LEU A 20 -2.65 -5.67 1.29
CA LEU A 20 -3.47 -5.61 2.50
C LEU A 20 -4.05 -4.21 2.74
N PHE A 21 -3.27 -3.14 2.56
CA PHE A 21 -3.78 -1.78 2.73
C PHE A 21 -4.85 -1.43 1.70
N LEU A 22 -4.68 -1.86 0.45
CA LEU A 22 -5.66 -1.66 -0.60
C LEU A 22 -6.97 -2.40 -0.26
N LEU A 23 -6.88 -3.69 0.11
CA LEU A 23 -8.04 -4.50 0.50
C LEU A 23 -8.77 -3.95 1.73
N GLN A 24 -8.04 -3.55 2.78
CA GLN A 24 -8.62 -3.04 4.02
C GLN A 24 -9.48 -1.77 3.82
N HIS A 25 -9.24 -1.03 2.75
CA HIS A 25 -9.89 0.25 2.46
C HIS A 25 -10.84 0.19 1.26
N GLY A 26 -11.17 -1.01 0.77
CA GLY A 26 -12.17 -1.22 -0.28
C GLY A 26 -11.65 -1.00 -1.70
N ALA A 27 -10.35 -1.16 -1.94
CA ALA A 27 -9.82 -1.20 -3.29
C ALA A 27 -10.35 -2.43 -4.04
N GLU A 28 -10.55 -2.28 -5.35
CA GLU A 28 -10.95 -3.40 -6.21
C GLU A 28 -9.86 -4.49 -6.26
N SER A 29 -10.27 -5.76 -6.24
CA SER A 29 -9.33 -6.89 -6.21
C SER A 29 -8.37 -6.92 -7.41
N ALA A 30 -8.82 -6.46 -8.58
CA ALA A 30 -7.98 -6.37 -9.78
C ALA A 30 -6.82 -5.38 -9.60
N LEU A 31 -7.10 -4.21 -9.02
CA LEU A 31 -6.11 -3.19 -8.72
C LEU A 31 -5.12 -3.66 -7.64
N VAL A 32 -5.61 -4.38 -6.62
CA VAL A 32 -4.75 -4.98 -5.59
C VAL A 32 -3.73 -5.92 -6.22
N ASP A 33 -4.18 -6.79 -7.14
CA ASP A 33 -3.33 -7.74 -7.83
C ASP A 33 -2.32 -7.04 -8.75
N GLU A 34 -2.79 -6.08 -9.56
CA GLU A 34 -1.94 -5.31 -10.46
C GLU A 34 -0.85 -4.55 -9.68
N LEU A 35 -1.23 -3.74 -8.69
CA LEU A 35 -0.27 -2.92 -7.94
C LEU A 35 0.72 -3.76 -7.14
N SER A 36 0.28 -4.88 -6.56
CA SER A 36 1.16 -5.79 -5.82
C SER A 36 2.18 -6.43 -6.76
N THR A 37 1.77 -6.77 -7.98
CA THR A 37 2.62 -7.35 -9.03
C THR A 37 3.62 -6.32 -9.54
N ARG A 38 3.14 -5.13 -9.92
CA ARG A 38 3.94 -4.01 -10.39
C ARG A 38 5.02 -3.61 -9.39
N LEU A 39 4.66 -3.52 -8.11
CA LEU A 39 5.60 -3.19 -7.03
C LEU A 39 6.67 -4.28 -6.87
N GLY A 40 6.31 -5.56 -6.95
CA GLY A 40 7.29 -6.64 -6.87
C GLY A 40 8.28 -6.65 -8.03
N LEU A 41 7.79 -6.43 -9.25
CA LEU A 41 8.62 -6.32 -10.45
C LEU A 41 9.57 -5.11 -10.37
N ALA A 42 9.06 -3.95 -9.94
CA ALA A 42 9.87 -2.74 -9.77
C ALA A 42 10.98 -2.92 -8.72
N LEU A 43 10.76 -3.76 -7.70
CA LEU A 43 11.74 -4.08 -6.66
C LEU A 43 12.69 -5.24 -7.02
N GLY A 44 12.63 -5.75 -8.26
CA GLY A 44 13.55 -6.75 -8.80
C GLY A 44 13.20 -8.20 -8.46
N MET A 45 11.90 -8.52 -8.36
CA MET A 45 11.40 -9.90 -8.41
C MET A 45 11.13 -10.32 -9.85
N ASP A 46 11.21 -11.61 -10.15
CA ASP A 46 10.95 -12.13 -11.51
C ASP A 46 9.46 -12.22 -11.81
N SER A 47 8.67 -12.65 -10.82
CA SER A 47 7.22 -12.73 -10.90
C SER A 47 6.60 -12.60 -9.53
N VAL A 48 5.39 -12.04 -9.48
CA VAL A 48 4.58 -11.96 -8.28
C VAL A 48 3.18 -12.44 -8.63
N GLU A 49 2.66 -13.32 -7.80
CA GLU A 49 1.30 -13.86 -7.90
C GLU A 49 0.55 -13.48 -6.63
N SER A 50 -0.69 -13.01 -6.77
CA SER A 50 -1.54 -12.74 -5.63
C SER A 50 -2.88 -13.48 -5.71
N ALA A 51 -3.36 -13.94 -4.57
CA ALA A 51 -4.66 -14.57 -4.43
C ALA A 51 -5.41 -13.87 -3.30
N ILE A 52 -6.55 -13.30 -3.66
CA ILE A 52 -7.36 -12.45 -2.78
C ILE A 52 -8.60 -13.23 -2.36
N SER A 53 -8.86 -13.24 -1.06
CA SER A 53 -10.07 -13.77 -0.45
C SER A 53 -10.72 -12.67 0.39
N SER A 54 -12.01 -12.81 0.70
CA SER A 54 -12.77 -11.83 1.48
C SER A 54 -12.12 -11.54 2.85
N ASN A 55 -11.45 -12.53 3.44
CA ASN A 55 -10.84 -12.43 4.76
C ASN A 55 -9.30 -12.50 4.78
N ALA A 56 -8.66 -12.66 3.62
CA ALA A 56 -7.22 -12.87 3.57
C ALA A 56 -6.64 -12.50 2.21
N ILE A 57 -5.38 -12.08 2.22
CA ILE A 57 -4.55 -11.96 1.02
C ILE A 57 -3.40 -12.95 1.13
N VAL A 58 -3.17 -13.69 0.06
CA VAL A 58 -2.03 -14.56 -0.14
C VAL A 58 -1.20 -13.96 -1.27
N LEU A 59 0.11 -13.83 -1.07
CA LEU A 59 1.01 -13.28 -2.07
C LEU A 59 2.26 -14.13 -2.17
N THR A 60 2.63 -14.51 -3.38
CA THR A 60 3.81 -15.29 -3.70
C THR A 60 4.73 -14.47 -4.57
N THR A 61 5.99 -14.31 -4.15
CA THR A 61 7.05 -13.72 -4.98
C THR A 61 8.01 -14.80 -5.43
N ILE A 62 8.34 -14.81 -6.71
CA ILE A 62 9.28 -15.75 -7.34
C ILE A 62 10.55 -14.98 -7.72
N LYS A 63 11.70 -15.50 -7.30
CA LYS A 63 13.01 -14.96 -7.65
C LYS A 63 14.02 -16.09 -7.80
N ASP A 64 14.72 -16.16 -8.94
CA ASP A 64 15.78 -17.14 -9.22
C ASP A 64 15.35 -18.59 -8.94
N GLY A 65 14.09 -18.92 -9.25
CA GLY A 65 13.49 -20.24 -8.99
C GLY A 65 13.11 -20.50 -7.52
N GLN A 66 13.34 -19.56 -6.60
CA GLN A 66 12.87 -19.62 -5.22
C GLN A 66 11.53 -18.89 -5.09
N CYS A 67 10.52 -19.58 -4.59
CA CYS A 67 9.22 -18.98 -4.28
C CYS A 67 9.12 -18.67 -2.79
N LEU A 68 8.58 -17.51 -2.47
CA LEU A 68 8.25 -17.12 -1.10
C LEU A 68 6.80 -16.66 -1.04
N THR A 69 5.98 -17.46 -0.35
CA THR A 69 4.57 -17.15 -0.11
C THR A 69 4.39 -16.55 1.27
N SER A 70 3.63 -15.47 1.35
CA SER A 70 3.16 -14.88 2.60
C SER A 70 1.65 -14.75 2.58
N THR A 71 1.04 -14.86 3.76
CA THR A 71 -0.40 -14.70 3.93
C THR A 71 -0.67 -13.70 5.04
N ARG A 72 -1.66 -12.84 4.86
CA ARG A 72 -2.15 -11.91 5.89
C ARG A 72 -3.67 -11.93 5.95
N LYS A 73 -4.20 -11.90 7.16
CA LYS A 73 -5.64 -11.80 7.39
C LYS A 73 -6.08 -10.35 7.17
N ASN A 74 -7.12 -10.17 6.35
CA ASN A 74 -7.77 -8.88 6.19
C ASN A 74 -8.62 -8.60 7.44
N GLN A 75 -8.49 -7.40 8.01
CA GLN A 75 -9.39 -6.91 9.05
C GLN A 75 -10.09 -5.71 8.42
N ASP A 76 -11.35 -5.87 8.03
CA ASP A 76 -12.14 -4.80 7.42
C ASP A 76 -12.20 -3.60 8.38
N ARG A 77 -11.51 -2.53 7.99
CA ARG A 77 -11.43 -1.27 8.76
C ARG A 77 -12.34 -0.17 8.19
N GLY A 78 -13.10 -0.49 7.14
CA GLY A 78 -14.00 0.43 6.45
C GLY A 78 -13.35 1.09 5.23
N ILE A 79 -14.17 1.75 4.40
CA ILE A 79 -13.73 2.35 3.13
C ILE A 79 -13.04 3.70 3.41
N ASN A 80 -11.72 3.77 3.18
CA ASN A 80 -10.97 5.04 3.22
C ASN A 80 -10.15 5.19 1.95
N MET A 81 -10.76 5.82 0.95
CA MET A 81 -10.17 5.99 -0.38
C MET A 81 -8.86 6.80 -0.36
N HIS A 82 -8.66 7.68 0.64
CA HIS A 82 -7.41 8.44 0.78
C HIS A 82 -6.19 7.52 0.98
N VAL A 83 -6.36 6.41 1.72
CA VAL A 83 -5.26 5.45 1.93
C VAL A 83 -5.00 4.68 0.64
N VAL A 84 -6.06 4.32 -0.10
CA VAL A 84 -5.95 3.63 -1.39
C VAL A 84 -5.18 4.47 -2.41
N THR A 85 -5.53 5.75 -2.56
CA THR A 85 -4.87 6.66 -3.51
C THR A 85 -3.41 6.93 -3.14
N GLU A 86 -3.09 7.09 -1.85
CA GLU A 86 -1.70 7.22 -1.41
C GLU A 86 -0.87 5.98 -1.72
N VAL A 87 -1.44 4.78 -1.52
CA VAL A 87 -0.77 3.52 -1.86
C VAL A 87 -0.55 3.40 -3.36
N GLN A 88 -1.55 3.72 -4.19
CA GLN A 88 -1.40 3.80 -5.64
C GLN A 88 -0.26 4.75 -6.05
N HIS A 89 -0.23 5.95 -5.47
CA HIS A 89 0.77 6.96 -5.80
C HIS A 89 2.19 6.49 -5.44
N ILE A 90 2.35 5.78 -4.31
CA ILE A 90 3.64 5.18 -3.90
C ILE A 90 4.08 4.08 -4.87
N VAL A 91 3.15 3.24 -5.34
CA VAL A 91 3.47 2.18 -6.32
C VAL A 91 3.93 2.79 -7.64
N ILE A 92 3.23 3.81 -8.15
CA ILE A 92 3.61 4.52 -9.38
C ILE A 92 4.99 5.20 -9.23
N LEU A 93 5.26 5.80 -8.07
CA LEU A 93 6.56 6.39 -7.73
C LEU A 93 7.69 5.35 -7.67
N ALA A 94 7.39 4.13 -7.20
CA ALA A 94 8.33 3.01 -7.19
C ALA A 94 8.57 2.47 -8.61
N GLU A 95 7.52 2.33 -9.43
CA GLU A 95 7.63 1.92 -10.84
C GLU A 95 8.51 2.85 -11.67
N HIS A 96 8.39 4.17 -11.45
CA HIS A 96 9.20 5.16 -12.15
C HIS A 96 10.69 5.16 -11.73
N ASN A 97 11.13 4.21 -10.89
CA ASN A 97 12.51 4.10 -10.38
C ASN A 97 12.96 5.32 -9.54
N LEU A 98 12.00 6.13 -9.04
CA LEU A 98 12.30 7.26 -8.16
C LEU A 98 12.40 6.85 -6.68
N LEU A 99 11.96 5.64 -6.31
CA LEU A 99 11.96 5.15 -4.92
C LEU A 99 12.68 3.81 -4.77
N ASP A 100 13.74 3.81 -3.96
CA ASP A 100 14.44 2.61 -3.50
C ASP A 100 13.62 1.86 -2.43
N ILE A 101 13.94 0.58 -2.17
CA ILE A 101 13.27 -0.31 -1.20
C ILE A 101 13.08 0.37 0.17
N LYS A 102 14.10 1.12 0.62
CA LYS A 102 14.05 1.89 1.88
C LYS A 102 13.08 3.07 1.83
N GLY A 103 12.93 3.70 0.66
CA GLY A 103 11.97 4.79 0.43
C GLY A 103 10.53 4.28 0.45
N VAL A 104 10.30 3.12 -0.19
CA VAL A 104 9.03 2.39 -0.16
C VAL A 104 8.68 2.01 1.28
N GLU A 105 9.59 1.35 2.02
CA GLU A 105 9.38 0.98 3.42
C GLU A 105 9.11 2.20 4.31
N LYS A 106 9.85 3.31 4.13
CA LYS A 106 9.62 4.54 4.89
C LYS A 106 8.24 5.13 4.60
N ARG A 107 7.80 5.18 3.34
CA ARG A 107 6.45 5.65 2.96
C ARG A 107 5.35 4.70 3.46
N PHE A 108 5.55 3.39 3.41
CA PHE A 108 4.65 2.39 4.01
C PHE A 108 4.59 2.45 5.54
N SER A 109 5.67 2.84 6.22
CA SER A 109 5.67 3.09 7.67
C SER A 109 5.04 4.44 8.04
N GLN A 110 5.11 5.41 7.11
CA GLN A 110 4.48 6.73 7.22
C GLN A 110 3.01 6.73 6.78
N LEU A 111 2.55 5.69 6.08
CA LEU A 111 1.16 5.33 5.85
C LEU A 111 0.50 4.96 7.20
N ARG A 112 0.40 5.95 8.09
CA ARG A 112 -0.59 5.96 9.14
C ARG A 112 -1.91 6.40 8.51
N PRO A 113 -3.04 5.76 8.86
CA PRO A 113 -4.34 6.34 8.52
C PRO A 113 -4.33 7.76 9.05
N LEU A 114 -4.52 8.74 8.16
CA LEU A 114 -4.72 10.13 8.54
C LEU A 114 -6.00 10.20 9.38
N ARG A 115 -5.84 9.98 10.68
CA ARG A 115 -6.83 10.32 11.67
C ARG A 115 -6.73 11.82 11.79
N TYR A 116 -7.46 12.53 10.94
CA TYR A 116 -7.69 13.96 11.17
C TYR A 116 -8.27 14.10 12.58
N PRO A 117 -7.59 14.80 13.48
CA PRO A 117 -8.11 14.97 14.82
C PRO A 117 -9.32 15.90 14.71
N ARG A 118 -10.48 15.46 15.25
CA ARG A 118 -11.82 16.05 15.02
C ARG A 118 -11.91 17.56 15.29
N TRP A 119 -10.98 18.13 16.06
CA TRP A 119 -10.91 19.56 16.37
C TRP A 119 -10.55 20.44 15.15
N LEU A 120 -9.79 19.90 14.19
CA LEU A 120 -9.31 20.69 13.04
C LEU A 120 -10.43 20.99 12.03
N VAL A 121 -11.39 20.07 11.88
CA VAL A 121 -12.61 20.29 11.06
C VAL A 121 -13.59 21.26 11.75
N SER A 122 -13.65 21.25 13.09
CA SER A 122 -14.50 22.18 13.85
C SER A 122 -14.04 23.63 13.75
N LEU A 123 -12.75 23.87 13.47
CA LEU A 123 -12.18 25.22 13.32
C LEU A 123 -12.48 25.81 11.93
N MET A 124 -12.60 24.96 10.90
CA MET A 124 -12.95 25.37 9.52
C MET A 124 -14.43 25.73 9.34
N VAL A 125 -15.35 25.11 10.09
CA VAL A 125 -16.78 25.47 10.06
C VAL A 125 -17.09 26.69 10.94
N GLY A 126 -16.17 27.07 11.83
CA GLY A 126 -16.35 28.13 12.83
C GLY A 126 -15.95 29.55 12.40
N PHE A 127 -15.44 29.75 11.18
CA PHE A 127 -15.14 31.09 10.68
C PHE A 127 -16.25 31.54 9.72
N PRO A 128 -17.34 32.16 10.20
CA PRO A 128 -18.26 32.86 9.32
C PRO A 128 -17.45 34.00 8.68
N ALA A 129 -17.33 33.99 7.36
CA ALA A 129 -16.75 35.10 6.62
C ALA A 129 -17.48 36.39 7.01
N PRO A 130 -16.76 37.52 7.26
CA PRO A 130 -17.43 38.80 7.42
C PRO A 130 -18.08 39.14 6.09
N VAL A 131 -19.41 39.14 6.06
CA VAL A 131 -20.21 39.69 4.98
C VAL A 131 -19.85 41.18 4.89
N SER A 132 -19.00 41.52 3.93
CA SER A 132 -18.73 42.90 3.55
C SER A 132 -20.01 43.47 2.96
N ALA A 133 -20.65 44.39 3.70
CA ALA A 133 -21.72 45.22 3.20
C ALA A 133 -21.22 46.03 2.00
N ASN A 134 -21.94 45.93 0.89
CA ASN A 134 -21.96 46.93 -0.18
C ASN A 134 -23.38 46.98 -0.75
#